data_AF-A0A8S4QPA6-F1
#
_entry.id   AF-A0A8S4QPA6-F1
#
_cell.length_a   1.000
_cell.length_b   1.000
_cell.length_c   1.000
_cell.angle_alpha   90.00
_cell.angle_beta   90.00
_cell.angle_gamma   90.00
#
_symmetry.space_group_name_H-M   'P 1'
#
loop_
_entity.id
_entity.type
_entity.pdbx_description
1 polymer ?
#
loop_
_entity_poly.entity_id
_entity_poly.type
_entity_poly.pdbx_seq_one_letter_code
_entity_poly.pdbx_strand_id
1 'polypeptide(L)'
;VHWGQHPLRPEFLESTYFLHRATGDEHYLQVGKMVLMALQQHTRVPCGYAAVNDVRTRVQEDRMDSFVLAETFKYLYMLFGEDKDLPFKLEEYVLTTEAHFLPLSLATDGRNASYLKFNFDEDEDKYRK
;
A
#
# COMPACT_ATOMS: atom_id res chain seq x y z
N VAL A 1 13.76 -28.23 2.59
CA VAL A 1 13.92 -26.81 2.93
C VAL A 1 12.56 -26.32 3.41
N HIS A 2 12.45 -25.82 4.65
CA HIS A 2 11.21 -25.25 5.17
C HIS A 2 11.39 -23.74 5.26
N TRP A 3 10.68 -22.98 4.43
CA TRP A 3 10.65 -21.53 4.48
C TRP A 3 9.44 -21.09 5.30
N GLY A 4 9.62 -20.97 6.62
CA GLY A 4 8.57 -20.56 7.55
C GLY A 4 8.50 -19.04 7.78
N GLN A 5 9.41 -18.28 7.19
CA GLN A 5 9.51 -16.83 7.40
C GLN A 5 8.40 -16.10 6.64
N HIS A 6 7.82 -15.09 7.30
CA HIS A 6 6.86 -14.17 6.69
C HIS A 6 7.29 -12.72 6.97
N PRO A 7 8.03 -12.08 6.04
CA PRO A 7 8.52 -10.71 6.19
C PRO A 7 7.46 -9.68 5.77
N LEU A 8 6.20 -9.90 6.18
CA LEU A 8 5.07 -8.99 5.91
C LEU A 8 4.86 -8.65 4.42
N ARG A 9 5.02 -9.64 3.53
CA ARG A 9 4.99 -9.41 2.09
C ARG A 9 3.61 -8.94 1.58
N PRO A 10 3.56 -8.07 0.56
CA PRO A 10 2.32 -7.43 0.11
C PRO A 10 1.55 -8.19 -0.98
N GLU A 11 2.14 -9.15 -1.69
CA GLU A 11 1.64 -9.62 -2.99
C GLU A 11 0.27 -10.33 -2.88
N PHE A 12 0.03 -11.02 -1.76
CA PHE A 12 -1.27 -11.65 -1.49
C PHE A 12 -2.38 -10.60 -1.37
N LEU A 13 -2.08 -9.47 -0.74
CA LEU A 13 -3.03 -8.39 -0.53
C LEU A 13 -3.18 -7.52 -1.79
N GLU A 14 -2.10 -7.28 -2.53
CA GLU A 14 -2.15 -6.68 -3.87
C GLU A 14 -3.14 -7.42 -4.77
N SER A 15 -3.00 -8.75 -4.86
CA SER A 15 -3.88 -9.59 -5.67
C SER A 15 -5.32 -9.54 -5.17
N THR A 16 -5.50 -9.59 -3.84
CA THR A 16 -6.83 -9.47 -3.21
C THR A 16 -7.50 -8.14 -3.59
N TYR A 17 -6.76 -7.04 -3.55
CA TYR A 17 -7.24 -5.71 -3.93
C TYR A 17 -7.66 -5.66 -5.40
N PHE A 18 -6.81 -6.10 -6.33
CA PHE A 18 -7.14 -6.08 -7.76
C PHE A 18 -8.31 -6.99 -8.10
N LEU A 19 -8.41 -8.17 -7.47
CA LEU A 19 -9.53 -9.08 -7.67
C LEU A 19 -10.84 -8.47 -7.15
N HIS A 20 -10.83 -7.85 -5.97
CA HIS A 20 -11.99 -7.11 -5.47
C HIS A 20 -12.40 -6.01 -6.45
N ARG A 21 -11.45 -5.20 -6.92
CA ARG A 21 -11.76 -4.09 -7.84
C ARG A 21 -12.31 -4.56 -9.18
N ALA A 22 -11.80 -5.68 -9.70
CA ALA A 22 -12.24 -6.24 -10.97
C ALA A 22 -13.63 -6.90 -10.90
N THR A 23 -13.98 -7.48 -9.75
CA THR A 23 -15.17 -8.35 -9.62
C THR A 23 -16.29 -7.76 -8.77
N GLY A 24 -15.97 -6.87 -7.83
CA GLY A 24 -16.89 -6.41 -6.80
C GLY A 24 -17.29 -7.50 -5.78
N ASP A 25 -16.60 -8.64 -5.74
CA ASP A 25 -16.96 -9.75 -4.86
C ASP A 25 -16.52 -9.48 -3.41
N GLU A 26 -17.51 -9.41 -2.50
CA GLU A 26 -17.31 -9.19 -1.07
C GLU A 26 -16.42 -10.25 -0.40
N HIS A 27 -16.24 -11.43 -1.01
CA HIS A 27 -15.30 -12.43 -0.55
C HIS A 27 -13.91 -11.84 -0.29
N TYR A 28 -13.42 -10.98 -1.19
CA TYR A 28 -12.09 -10.37 -1.06
C TYR A 28 -12.01 -9.37 0.09
N LEU A 29 -13.12 -8.72 0.47
CA LEU A 29 -13.19 -7.89 1.68
C LEU A 29 -13.05 -8.75 2.95
N GLN A 30 -13.65 -9.95 2.96
CA GLN A 30 -13.50 -10.89 4.07
C GLN A 30 -12.05 -11.39 4.17
N VAL A 31 -11.43 -11.72 3.04
CA VAL A 31 -10.01 -12.09 2.98
C VAL A 31 -9.13 -10.95 3.52
N GLY A 32 -9.33 -9.72 3.06
CA GLY A 32 -8.62 -8.54 3.57
C GLY A 32 -8.77 -8.35 5.08
N LYS A 33 -9.98 -8.59 5.61
CA LYS A 33 -10.27 -8.49 7.04
C LYS A 33 -9.51 -9.55 7.83
N MET A 34 -9.44 -10.77 7.33
CA MET A 34 -8.65 -11.85 7.93
C MET A 34 -7.16 -11.51 7.97
N VAL A 35 -6.62 -10.96 6.87
CA VAL A 35 -5.22 -10.51 6.81
C VAL A 35 -4.95 -9.39 7.81
N LEU A 36 -5.82 -8.37 7.87
CA LEU A 36 -5.69 -7.27 8.82
C LEU A 36 -5.69 -7.77 10.27
N MET A 37 -6.61 -8.68 10.62
CA MET A 37 -6.66 -9.29 11.94
C MET A 37 -5.38 -10.08 12.26
N ALA A 38 -4.86 -10.84 11.30
CA ALA A 38 -3.62 -11.60 11.48
C ALA A 38 -2.41 -10.67 11.70
N LEU A 39 -2.32 -9.56 10.96
CA LEU A 39 -1.27 -8.55 11.17
C LEU A 39 -1.35 -7.94 12.58
N GLN A 40 -2.55 -7.53 13.01
CA GLN A 40 -2.73 -6.97 14.36
C GLN A 40 -2.39 -7.98 15.46
N GLN A 41 -2.74 -9.25 15.27
CA GLN A 41 -2.56 -10.26 16.30
C GLN A 41 -1.12 -10.80 16.38
N HIS A 42 -0.42 -10.89 15.25
CA HIS A 42 0.84 -11.65 15.17
C HIS A 42 2.05 -10.80 14.85
N THR A 43 1.88 -9.59 14.31
CA THR A 43 3.00 -8.79 13.79
C THR A 43 3.08 -7.42 14.44
N ARG A 44 2.03 -6.94 15.11
CA ARG A 44 2.04 -5.67 15.83
C ARG A 44 3.05 -5.67 17.00
N VAL A 45 3.86 -4.62 17.07
CA VAL A 45 4.79 -4.32 18.18
C VAL A 45 4.64 -2.84 18.60
N PRO A 46 5.16 -2.40 19.76
CA PRO A 46 4.93 -1.04 20.25
C PRO A 46 5.28 0.08 19.24
N CYS A 47 6.36 -0.10 18.47
CA CYS A 47 6.86 0.90 17.51
C CYS A 47 6.39 0.68 16.06
N GLY A 48 5.59 -0.35 15.76
CA GLY A 48 5.25 -0.66 14.36
C GLY A 48 4.78 -2.09 14.17
N TYR A 49 5.32 -2.74 13.14
CA TYR A 49 5.08 -4.15 12.83
C TYR A 49 6.41 -4.86 12.61
N ALA A 50 6.49 -6.12 13.01
CA ALA A 50 7.68 -6.93 12.95
C ALA A 50 7.47 -8.12 12.01
N ALA A 51 8.47 -8.43 11.20
CA ALA A 51 8.52 -9.66 10.42
C ALA A 51 8.42 -10.90 11.33
N VAL A 52 7.87 -12.00 10.80
CA VAL A 52 7.77 -13.27 11.52
C VAL A 52 8.85 -14.21 11.02
N ASN A 53 9.75 -14.64 11.90
CA ASN A 53 10.86 -15.54 11.56
C ASN A 53 10.36 -16.95 11.21
N ASP A 54 9.38 -17.46 11.96
CA ASP A 54 8.72 -18.74 11.67
C ASP A 54 7.23 -18.67 12.05
N VAL A 55 6.34 -18.76 11.07
CA VAL A 55 4.88 -18.69 11.27
C VAL A 55 4.33 -19.80 12.17
N ARG A 56 5.05 -20.92 12.34
CA ARG A 56 4.65 -22.03 13.21
C ARG A 56 4.90 -21.71 14.67
N THR A 57 6.00 -21.03 14.97
CA THR A 57 6.38 -20.64 16.34
C THR A 57 5.93 -19.23 16.70
N ARG A 58 5.63 -18.40 15.68
CA ARG A 58 5.25 -16.99 15.78
C ARG A 58 6.32 -16.11 16.43
N VAL A 59 7.58 -16.54 16.37
CA VAL A 59 8.72 -15.73 16.80
C VAL A 59 8.90 -14.57 15.83
N GLN A 60 8.89 -13.35 16.34
CA GLN A 60 9.10 -12.13 15.56
C GLN A 60 10.61 -11.85 15.37
N GLU A 61 10.94 -11.23 14.25
CA GLU A 61 12.25 -10.68 13.92
C GLU A 61 12.19 -9.15 14.08
N ASP A 62 13.23 -8.54 14.66
CA ASP A 62 13.30 -7.07 14.86
C ASP A 62 13.59 -6.35 13.53
N ARG A 63 12.63 -6.43 12.60
CA ARG A 63 12.72 -5.91 11.24
C ARG A 63 11.35 -5.57 10.69
N MET A 64 11.25 -4.37 10.12
CA MET A 64 10.14 -3.94 9.27
C MET A 64 10.70 -3.39 7.97
N ASP A 65 10.46 -4.07 6.86
CA ASP A 65 10.87 -3.56 5.55
C ASP A 65 9.96 -2.41 5.10
N SER A 66 10.47 -1.50 4.25
CA SER A 66 9.77 -0.30 3.82
C SER A 66 8.49 -0.56 3.02
N PHE A 67 8.45 -1.67 2.26
CA PHE A 67 7.28 -2.06 1.48
C PHE A 67 6.03 -2.31 2.35
N VAL A 68 6.18 -2.55 3.65
CA VAL A 68 5.02 -2.71 4.54
C VAL A 68 4.18 -1.43 4.55
N LEU A 69 4.85 -0.27 4.58
CA LEU A 69 4.20 1.04 4.53
C LEU A 69 3.79 1.41 3.11
N ALA A 70 4.67 1.18 2.13
CA ALA A 70 4.41 1.57 0.74
C ALA A 70 3.30 0.71 0.11
N GLU A 71 3.22 -0.57 0.44
CA GLU A 71 2.40 -1.54 -0.27
C GLU A 71 1.34 -2.16 0.65
N THR A 72 1.75 -2.90 1.69
CA THR A 72 0.82 -3.70 2.50
C THR A 72 -0.29 -2.85 3.11
N PHE A 73 0.05 -1.74 3.75
CA PHE A 73 -0.99 -0.87 4.32
C PHE A 73 -1.73 -0.06 3.26
N LYS A 74 -1.10 0.26 2.14
CA LYS A 74 -1.74 0.97 1.03
C LYS A 74 -2.83 0.12 0.37
N TYR A 75 -2.55 -1.16 0.07
CA TYR A 75 -3.55 -2.06 -0.49
C TYR A 75 -4.69 -2.33 0.51
N LEU A 76 -4.41 -2.43 1.81
CA LEU A 76 -5.46 -2.55 2.84
C LEU A 76 -6.34 -1.30 2.88
N TYR A 77 -5.73 -0.11 2.82
CA TYR A 77 -6.46 1.15 2.79
C TYR A 77 -7.35 1.25 1.55
N MET A 78 -6.80 0.94 0.38
CA MET A 78 -7.54 0.98 -0.90
C MET A 78 -8.61 -0.10 -1.01
N LEU A 79 -8.44 -1.26 -0.37
CA LEU A 79 -9.43 -2.34 -0.37
C LEU A 79 -10.70 -1.96 0.41
N PHE A 80 -10.55 -1.23 1.52
CA PHE A 80 -11.68 -0.83 2.38
C PHE A 80 -12.15 0.61 2.18
N GLY A 81 -11.36 1.45 1.52
CA GLY A 81 -11.74 2.81 1.18
C GLY A 81 -12.70 2.84 -0.01
N GLU A 82 -13.66 3.75 0.02
CA GLU A 82 -14.49 4.04 -1.15
C GLU A 82 -13.77 5.05 -2.07
N ASP A 83 -14.10 5.06 -3.36
CA ASP A 83 -13.47 5.96 -4.35
C ASP A 83 -13.60 7.45 -3.95
N LYS A 84 -14.65 7.81 -3.21
CA LYS A 84 -14.87 9.18 -2.69
C LYS A 84 -13.93 9.57 -1.54
N ASP A 85 -13.36 8.58 -0.84
CA ASP A 85 -12.49 8.78 0.31
C ASP A 85 -11.01 8.85 -0.11
N LEU A 86 -10.72 8.59 -1.39
CA LEU A 86 -9.39 8.73 -1.97
C LEU A 86 -9.18 10.17 -2.45
N PRO A 87 -8.00 10.77 -2.20
CA PRO A 87 -7.72 12.16 -2.61
C PRO A 87 -7.55 12.32 -4.13
N PHE A 88 -7.57 11.23 -4.90
CA PHE A 88 -7.42 11.22 -6.35
C PHE A 88 -8.20 10.04 -6.95
N LYS A 89 -8.49 10.11 -8.25
CA LYS A 89 -9.12 9.03 -9.01
C LYS A 89 -8.08 7.99 -9.38
N LEU A 90 -8.27 6.75 -8.94
CA LEU A 90 -7.32 5.66 -9.18
C LEU A 90 -7.15 5.34 -10.67
N GLU A 91 -8.19 5.53 -11.47
CA GLU A 91 -8.20 5.24 -12.91
C GLU A 91 -7.23 6.13 -13.71
N GLU A 92 -6.76 7.24 -13.13
CA GLU A 92 -5.81 8.16 -13.75
C GLU A 92 -4.34 7.78 -13.50
N TYR A 93 -4.10 6.70 -12.73
CA TYR A 93 -2.77 6.28 -12.30
C TYR A 93 -2.51 4.80 -12.57
N VAL A 94 -1.25 4.45 -12.76
CA VAL A 94 -0.74 3.08 -12.74
C VAL A 94 0.10 2.89 -11.48
N LEU A 95 -0.09 1.79 -10.78
CA LEU A 95 0.78 1.41 -9.67
C LEU A 95 2.05 0.76 -10.19
N THR A 96 3.21 1.15 -9.64
CA THR A 96 4.45 0.39 -9.82
C THR A 96 4.40 -0.92 -9.04
N THR A 97 5.41 -1.76 -9.23
CA THR A 97 5.64 -2.97 -8.40
C THR A 97 5.90 -2.70 -6.92
N GLU A 98 6.06 -1.43 -6.52
CA GLU A 98 6.22 -1.00 -5.12
C GLU A 98 5.01 -0.13 -4.69
N ALA A 99 3.87 -0.32 -5.37
CA ALA A 99 2.62 0.39 -5.19
C ALA A 99 2.71 1.93 -5.26
N HIS A 100 3.70 2.50 -5.95
CA HIS A 100 3.75 3.96 -6.16
C HIS A 100 2.87 4.37 -7.33
N PHE A 101 2.14 5.47 -7.16
CA PHE A 101 1.26 6.02 -8.19
C PHE A 101 2.09 6.73 -9.29
N LEU A 102 1.96 6.27 -10.52
CA LEU A 102 2.46 6.94 -11.71
C LEU A 102 1.28 7.48 -12.54
N PRO A 103 1.17 8.80 -12.72
CA PRO A 103 0.12 9.39 -13.54
C PRO A 103 0.17 8.88 -14.98
N LEU A 104 -0.99 8.51 -15.54
CA LEU A 104 -1.11 8.16 -16.97
C LEU A 104 -0.74 9.33 -17.89
N SER A 105 -0.86 10.57 -17.40
CA SER A 105 -0.48 11.77 -18.14
C SER A 105 0.97 11.75 -18.61
N LEU A 106 1.89 11.11 -17.85
CA LEU A 106 3.30 10.96 -18.22
C LEU A 106 3.49 10.21 -19.55
N ALA A 107 2.60 9.27 -19.88
CA ALA A 107 2.65 8.55 -21.15
C ALA A 107 2.10 9.38 -22.33
N THR A 108 1.35 10.45 -22.03
CA THR A 108 0.70 11.30 -23.04
C THR A 108 1.40 12.63 -23.28
N ASP A 109 2.24 13.08 -22.35
CA ASP A 109 2.84 14.43 -22.32
C ASP A 109 3.87 14.68 -23.45
N GLY A 110 4.16 13.68 -24.28
CA GLY A 110 4.87 13.85 -25.54
C GLY A 110 4.06 14.52 -26.66
N ARG A 111 2.77 14.89 -26.43
CA ARG A 111 1.91 15.48 -27.47
C ARG A 111 1.41 16.90 -27.22
N ASN A 112 1.49 17.47 -26.01
CA ASN A 112 1.18 18.89 -25.72
C ASN A 112 1.62 19.27 -24.28
N ALA A 113 2.92 19.26 -23.99
CA ALA A 113 3.44 19.64 -22.69
C ALA A 113 3.30 21.15 -22.42
N SER A 114 2.23 21.52 -21.74
CA SER A 114 2.08 22.85 -21.14
C SER A 114 1.38 22.85 -19.77
N TYR A 115 1.44 21.76 -18.97
CA TYR A 115 0.71 21.74 -17.69
C TYR A 115 1.32 20.95 -16.53
N LEU A 116 2.65 20.79 -16.47
CA LEU A 116 3.33 20.50 -15.19
C LEU A 116 3.87 21.80 -14.57
N LYS A 117 2.96 22.74 -14.28
CA LYS A 117 3.19 23.75 -13.23
C LYS A 117 2.69 23.14 -11.92
N PHE A 118 3.55 22.40 -11.23
CA PHE A 118 3.38 22.25 -9.80
C PHE A 118 3.66 23.63 -9.19
N ASN A 119 2.60 24.36 -8.83
CA ASN A 119 2.74 25.48 -7.91
C ASN A 119 3.11 24.86 -6.56
N PHE A 120 4.41 24.76 -6.28
CA PHE A 120 4.85 24.74 -4.91
C PHE A 120 4.49 26.11 -4.35
N ASP A 121 3.52 26.16 -3.44
CA ASP A 121 3.29 27.35 -2.65
C ASP A 121 4.61 27.68 -1.93
N GLU A 122 5.24 28.78 -2.30
CA GLU A 122 6.44 29.36 -1.68
C GLU A 122 6.10 29.90 -0.27
N ASP A 123 5.45 29.11 0.58
CA ASP A 123 5.15 29.45 1.98
C ASP A 123 6.13 28.76 2.95
N GLU A 124 7.30 28.33 2.47
CA GLU A 124 8.34 27.70 3.29
C GLU A 124 9.37 28.68 3.88
N ASP A 125 9.12 29.99 3.86
CA ASP A 125 9.97 30.99 4.55
C ASP A 125 9.37 31.52 5.87
N LYS A 126 8.19 31.05 6.29
CA LYS A 126 7.51 31.56 7.51
C LYS A 126 8.00 30.94 8.83
N TYR A 127 8.81 29.89 8.80
CA TYR A 127 9.24 29.16 10.01
C TYR A 127 10.76 29.13 10.25
N ARG A 128 11.53 29.94 9.54
CA ARG A 128 12.95 30.16 9.87
C ARG A 128 13.05 31.14 11.04
N LYS A 129 13.08 30.62 12.26
CA LYS A 129 13.60 31.32 13.45
C LYS A 129 15.06 30.95 13.67
#